data_AF-A0A9D6FRD7-F1
#
_entry.id   AF-A0A9D6FRD7-F1
#
_cell.length_a   1.000
_cell.length_b   1.000
_cell.length_c   1.000
_cell.angle_alpha   90.00
_cell.angle_beta   90.00
_cell.angle_gamma   90.00
#
_symmetry.space_group_name_H-M   'P 1'
#
loop_
_entity.id
_entity.type
_entity.pdbx_description
1 polymer ?
#
loop_
_entity_poly.entity_id
_entity_poly.type
_entity_poly.pdbx_seq_one_letter_code
_entity_poly.pdbx_strand_id
1 'polypeptide(L)'
;MIPLIFAALVVQEPPPPSDRVIFSINVQDFSYPEESAKAVARILEIHERHKVPVDFYLTTTMTDLFGADLMRRLRESPVASVCYHVRPPKPYYLKYDWAGLSRLTPSELRKAIVEYETHGLDLATGRPTDRPGGYAKLKEAMGYAPLVVAAQTDPALGRTVAEVFREMGARFAVQHGRSINLGDKRDGLHLRPEHADLKLFEHVGEPVAELLARAFAEARRGAGAKAPYFVGVKMHDNDFFAEKSAWVTVYARGARRPDWDVSRKSPLLAESAREAVWKQYEAAVAHVAASRSAMTAVNSRMLLAMIEGKPSKLHVSGTMHIETKRESWPDPDRLIEFFRRATAAGKSEGRPHGMRWSVGADIGWLEGEPRAAEAIRATEAMGVEWDIHAHRIEDRARCAETIRRLGGHPNAVASGAIVRELEALGSGKTWRAEIVWGLVLQPNHRPGSDDRSFGVWRPKSAREWTVHDPDGTLIAVGGGTRRLADAEAMAGKLADGGPPVVSASIMVSPRTFAVVGTKDGIEAIEAWAKRMAARPGVEWATIRETAEAWGKAGGVPSRME
;
A
#
# COMPACT_ATOMS: atom_id res chain seq x y z
N MET A 1 -40.09 33.05 25.44
CA MET A 1 -38.76 32.91 24.80
C MET A 1 -38.22 31.53 25.14
N ILE A 2 -38.27 30.60 24.19
CA ILE A 2 -37.78 29.22 24.33
C ILE A 2 -36.43 29.17 23.59
N PRO A 3 -35.34 28.66 24.19
CA PRO A 3 -34.05 28.62 23.53
C PRO A 3 -34.03 27.51 22.47
N LEU A 4 -33.73 27.87 21.22
CA LEU A 4 -33.42 26.91 20.16
C LEU A 4 -32.06 26.26 20.48
N ILE A 5 -32.08 24.96 20.76
CA ILE A 5 -30.90 24.12 20.79
C ILE A 5 -30.66 23.64 19.35
N PHE A 6 -29.66 24.20 18.67
CA PHE A 6 -29.12 23.61 17.45
C PHE A 6 -28.24 22.42 17.83
N ALA A 7 -28.81 21.21 17.78
CA ALA A 7 -28.03 19.99 17.76
C ALA A 7 -27.32 19.92 16.40
N ALA A 8 -26.00 20.07 16.38
CA ALA A 8 -25.20 19.76 15.20
C ALA A 8 -25.30 18.26 14.93
N LEU A 9 -26.02 17.90 13.86
CA LEU A 9 -25.97 16.55 13.30
C LEU A 9 -24.53 16.29 12.86
N VAL A 10 -23.78 15.53 13.66
CA VAL A 10 -22.54 14.90 13.20
C VAL A 10 -22.98 13.86 12.19
N VAL A 11 -22.83 14.18 10.90
CA VAL A 11 -22.94 13.18 9.83
C VAL A 11 -21.78 12.23 10.02
N GLN A 12 -22.05 11.12 10.69
CA GLN A 12 -21.12 10.01 10.83
C GLN A 12 -20.89 9.45 9.42
N GLU A 13 -19.67 9.57 8.90
CA GLU A 13 -19.34 8.94 7.62
C GLU A 13 -19.65 7.44 7.70
N PRO A 14 -20.26 6.85 6.66
CA PRO A 14 -20.58 5.44 6.68
C PRO A 14 -19.29 4.63 6.88
N PRO A 15 -19.35 3.51 7.64
CA PRO A 15 -18.20 2.63 7.79
C PRO A 15 -17.70 2.19 6.40
N PRO A 16 -16.38 1.94 6.25
CA PRO A 16 -15.83 1.49 4.98
C PRO A 16 -16.60 0.26 4.47
N PRO A 17 -16.83 0.15 3.16
CA PRO A 17 -17.66 -0.92 2.62
C PRO A 17 -17.08 -2.29 3.01
N SER A 18 -17.95 -3.17 3.49
CA SER A 18 -17.62 -4.55 3.84
C SER A 18 -17.32 -5.41 2.61
N ASP A 19 -17.66 -4.93 1.42
CA ASP A 19 -17.45 -5.60 0.14
C ASP A 19 -16.08 -5.31 -0.45
N ARG A 20 -15.38 -6.38 -0.83
CA ARG A 20 -14.04 -6.36 -1.41
C ARG A 20 -14.01 -7.09 -2.75
N VAL A 21 -13.29 -6.52 -3.72
CA VAL A 21 -13.07 -7.12 -5.05
C VAL A 21 -11.60 -7.48 -5.20
N ILE A 22 -11.31 -8.66 -5.74
CA ILE A 22 -9.94 -9.11 -6.05
C ILE A 22 -9.87 -9.44 -7.54
N PHE A 23 -9.14 -8.65 -8.33
CA PHE A 23 -8.84 -9.02 -9.71
C PHE A 23 -7.71 -10.05 -9.75
N SER A 24 -7.89 -11.14 -10.48
CA SER A 24 -6.94 -12.25 -10.56
C SER A 24 -6.73 -12.72 -11.98
N ILE A 25 -5.50 -12.58 -12.44
CA ILE A 25 -5.09 -12.89 -13.81
C ILE A 25 -4.19 -14.10 -13.78
N ASN A 26 -4.70 -15.23 -14.26
CA ASN A 26 -3.90 -16.44 -14.43
C ASN A 26 -3.09 -16.33 -15.71
N VAL A 27 -1.76 -16.25 -15.59
CA VAL A 27 -0.82 -16.11 -16.70
C VAL A 27 -0.17 -17.46 -16.99
N GLN A 28 -0.67 -18.13 -18.02
CA GLN A 28 -0.40 -19.56 -18.22
C GLN A 28 -0.29 -19.99 -19.69
N ASP A 29 -0.39 -19.06 -20.66
CA ASP A 29 -0.30 -19.41 -22.08
C ASP A 29 1.13 -19.29 -22.64
N PHE A 30 1.84 -20.41 -22.62
CA PHE A 30 3.17 -20.52 -23.22
C PHE A 30 3.14 -20.80 -24.74
N SER A 31 1.97 -21.08 -25.33
CA SER A 31 1.84 -21.35 -26.77
C SER A 31 1.92 -20.06 -27.59
N TYR A 32 1.52 -18.94 -27.00
CA TYR A 32 1.59 -17.59 -27.57
C TYR A 32 2.26 -16.59 -26.61
N PRO A 33 3.58 -16.74 -26.33
CA PRO A 33 4.27 -15.95 -25.31
C PRO A 33 4.22 -14.45 -25.56
N GLU A 34 4.31 -14.01 -26.82
CA GLU A 34 4.26 -12.60 -27.18
C GLU A 34 2.86 -11.99 -26.96
N GLU A 35 1.79 -12.72 -27.31
CA GLU A 35 0.42 -12.25 -27.09
C GLU A 35 0.08 -12.24 -25.60
N SER A 36 0.56 -13.23 -24.83
CA SER A 36 0.47 -13.23 -23.37
C SER A 36 1.17 -12.03 -22.75
N ALA A 37 2.41 -11.73 -23.15
CA ALA A 37 3.15 -10.57 -22.65
C ALA A 37 2.44 -9.25 -22.99
N LYS A 38 1.92 -9.09 -24.22
CA LYS A 38 1.13 -7.91 -24.63
C LYS A 38 -0.15 -7.78 -23.81
N ALA A 39 -0.88 -8.88 -23.58
CA ALA A 39 -2.09 -8.88 -22.77
C ALA A 39 -1.80 -8.48 -21.32
N VAL A 40 -0.78 -9.06 -20.69
CA VAL A 40 -0.37 -8.72 -19.32
C VAL A 40 0.05 -7.26 -19.21
N ALA A 41 0.83 -6.75 -20.17
CA ALA A 41 1.21 -5.34 -20.21
C ALA A 41 -0.02 -4.41 -20.30
N ARG A 42 -0.97 -4.70 -21.20
CA ARG A 42 -2.21 -3.90 -21.33
C ARG A 42 -3.08 -3.98 -20.08
N ILE A 43 -3.22 -5.16 -19.47
CA ILE A 43 -3.94 -5.31 -18.20
C ILE A 43 -3.30 -4.44 -17.12
N LEU A 44 -1.97 -4.50 -16.98
CA LEU A 44 -1.24 -3.69 -16.00
C LEU A 44 -1.51 -2.19 -16.22
N GLU A 45 -1.45 -1.72 -17.46
CA GLU A 45 -1.72 -0.31 -17.82
C GLU A 45 -3.14 0.12 -17.45
N ILE A 46 -4.14 -0.74 -17.68
CA ILE A 46 -5.53 -0.47 -17.29
C ILE A 46 -5.63 -0.33 -15.76
N HIS A 47 -5.03 -1.25 -15.01
CA HIS A 47 -5.04 -1.22 -13.54
C HIS A 47 -4.30 -0.02 -12.95
N GLU A 48 -3.14 0.34 -13.53
CA GLU A 48 -2.37 1.52 -13.15
C GLU A 48 -3.15 2.80 -13.41
N ARG A 49 -3.76 2.93 -14.60
CA ARG A 49 -4.61 4.07 -14.98
C ARG A 49 -5.76 4.27 -14.00
N HIS A 50 -6.43 3.19 -13.62
CA HIS A 50 -7.61 3.24 -12.73
C HIS A 50 -7.26 3.15 -11.24
N LYS A 51 -5.98 2.94 -10.90
CA LYS A 51 -5.48 2.71 -9.53
C LYS A 51 -6.23 1.59 -8.82
N VAL A 52 -6.49 0.48 -9.52
CA VAL A 52 -7.21 -0.69 -9.00
C VAL A 52 -6.20 -1.82 -8.77
N PRO A 53 -6.04 -2.34 -7.55
CA PRO A 53 -5.14 -3.46 -7.28
C PRO A 53 -5.48 -4.73 -8.07
N VAL A 54 -4.46 -5.51 -8.43
CA VAL A 54 -4.58 -6.77 -9.19
C VAL A 54 -3.51 -7.78 -8.77
N ASP A 55 -3.87 -9.07 -8.76
CA ASP A 55 -2.94 -10.19 -8.62
C ASP A 55 -2.68 -10.85 -10.00
N PHE A 56 -1.41 -11.02 -10.36
CA PHE A 56 -0.97 -11.82 -11.52
C PHE A 56 -0.39 -13.16 -11.06
N TYR A 57 -0.98 -14.28 -11.47
CA TYR A 57 -0.57 -15.64 -11.12
C TYR A 57 0.28 -16.22 -12.25
N LEU A 58 1.60 -16.13 -12.12
CA LEU A 58 2.54 -16.63 -13.13
C LEU A 58 2.90 -18.08 -12.86
N THR A 59 2.87 -18.90 -13.91
CA THR A 59 3.48 -20.23 -13.87
C THR A 59 5.01 -20.14 -13.96
N THR A 60 5.70 -21.23 -13.62
CA THR A 60 7.15 -21.39 -13.80
C THR A 60 7.60 -20.94 -15.19
N THR A 61 6.94 -21.46 -16.21
CA THR A 61 7.30 -21.24 -17.62
C THR A 61 7.12 -19.79 -18.05
N MET A 62 6.04 -19.13 -17.61
CA MET A 62 5.80 -17.73 -18.00
C MET A 62 6.84 -16.78 -17.39
N THR A 63 7.40 -17.14 -16.23
CA THR A 63 8.53 -16.41 -15.62
C THR A 63 9.77 -16.40 -16.52
N ASP A 64 9.97 -17.47 -17.31
CA ASP A 64 11.11 -17.59 -18.23
C ASP A 64 10.86 -16.89 -19.58
N LEU A 65 9.60 -16.81 -19.99
CA LEU A 65 9.22 -16.30 -21.31
C LEU A 65 9.03 -14.78 -21.33
N PHE A 66 8.77 -14.16 -20.18
CA PHE A 66 8.60 -12.71 -20.11
C PHE A 66 9.94 -11.98 -20.10
N GLY A 67 10.02 -10.91 -20.89
CA GLY A 67 11.19 -10.04 -20.95
C GLY A 67 11.42 -9.27 -19.65
N ALA A 68 12.67 -8.85 -19.43
CA ALA A 68 13.09 -8.13 -18.22
C ALA A 68 12.27 -6.86 -17.95
N ASP A 69 11.87 -6.13 -19.01
CA ASP A 69 11.07 -4.91 -18.86
C ASP A 69 9.67 -5.17 -18.29
N LEU A 70 8.96 -6.19 -18.77
CA LEU A 70 7.64 -6.52 -18.25
C LEU A 70 7.74 -7.02 -16.80
N MET A 71 8.73 -7.86 -16.51
CA MET A 71 8.99 -8.35 -15.15
C MET A 71 9.32 -7.21 -14.19
N ARG A 72 10.13 -6.24 -14.63
CA ARG A 72 10.43 -5.02 -13.88
C ARG A 72 9.16 -4.19 -13.61
N ARG A 73 8.34 -3.94 -14.64
CA ARG A 73 7.06 -3.22 -14.49
C ARG A 73 6.13 -3.91 -13.49
N LEU A 74 5.97 -5.23 -13.58
CA LEU A 74 5.14 -6.00 -12.64
C LEU A 74 5.65 -5.92 -11.20
N ARG A 75 6.98 -5.89 -11.01
CA ARG A 75 7.61 -5.76 -9.69
C ARG A 75 7.38 -4.37 -9.09
N GLU A 76 7.59 -3.33 -9.88
CA GLU A 76 7.61 -1.93 -9.46
C GLU A 76 6.22 -1.31 -9.37
N SER A 77 5.22 -1.90 -10.03
CA SER A 77 3.86 -1.37 -10.03
C SER A 77 3.27 -1.31 -8.60
N PRO A 78 2.67 -0.18 -8.20
CA PRO A 78 2.08 -0.01 -6.87
C PRO A 78 0.76 -0.78 -6.70
N VAL A 79 0.13 -1.17 -7.81
CA VAL A 79 -1.19 -1.85 -7.82
C VAL A 79 -1.08 -3.34 -8.10
N ALA A 80 0.02 -3.81 -8.70
CA ALA A 80 0.21 -5.21 -9.00
C ALA A 80 0.84 -5.98 -7.82
N SER A 81 0.40 -7.22 -7.65
CA SER A 81 1.09 -8.22 -6.86
C SER A 81 1.31 -9.46 -7.72
N VAL A 82 2.51 -10.02 -7.67
CA VAL A 82 2.86 -11.21 -8.42
C VAL A 82 2.76 -12.44 -7.52
N CYS A 83 1.91 -13.37 -7.93
CA CYS A 83 1.57 -14.62 -7.29
C CYS A 83 2.07 -15.79 -8.13
N TYR A 84 2.11 -16.98 -7.53
CA TYR A 84 2.61 -18.17 -8.19
C TYR A 84 1.50 -19.16 -8.55
N HIS A 85 1.55 -19.68 -9.77
CA HIS A 85 0.55 -20.61 -10.31
C HIS A 85 1.16 -21.98 -10.58
N VAL A 86 0.62 -23.01 -9.92
CA VAL A 86 1.00 -24.39 -10.21
C VAL A 86 0.05 -24.93 -11.28
N ARG A 87 0.64 -25.35 -12.39
CA ARG A 87 -0.06 -26.01 -13.48
C ARG A 87 0.69 -27.26 -13.95
N PRO A 88 0.01 -28.16 -14.68
CA PRO A 88 0.68 -29.14 -15.52
C PRO A 88 1.80 -28.49 -16.36
N PRO A 89 2.89 -29.21 -16.62
CA PRO A 89 3.03 -30.67 -16.44
C PRO A 89 3.48 -31.14 -15.05
N LYS A 90 3.49 -30.28 -14.01
CA LYS A 90 3.92 -30.66 -12.67
C LYS A 90 3.17 -31.88 -12.11
N PRO A 91 3.87 -32.93 -11.64
CA PRO A 91 3.24 -34.20 -11.28
C PRO A 91 2.43 -34.15 -9.98
N TYR A 92 2.62 -33.13 -9.15
CA TYR A 92 1.84 -32.95 -7.94
C TYR A 92 0.57 -32.09 -8.17
N TYR A 93 0.30 -31.66 -9.40
CA TYR A 93 -0.98 -31.05 -9.74
C TYR A 93 -2.11 -32.09 -9.64
N LEU A 94 -3.31 -31.67 -9.24
CA LEU A 94 -4.47 -32.53 -9.02
C LEU A 94 -4.72 -33.49 -10.20
N LYS A 95 -4.67 -34.80 -9.93
CA LYS A 95 -4.83 -35.90 -10.90
C LYS A 95 -3.73 -35.98 -11.98
N TYR A 96 -2.52 -35.52 -11.66
CA TYR A 96 -1.33 -35.59 -12.53
C TYR A 96 -0.18 -36.38 -11.89
N ASP A 97 -0.47 -37.34 -11.01
CA ASP A 97 0.57 -38.17 -10.36
C ASP A 97 1.25 -39.20 -11.30
N TRP A 98 1.62 -38.77 -12.52
CA TRP A 98 2.29 -39.58 -13.53
C TRP A 98 3.72 -39.96 -13.12
N ALA A 99 4.34 -39.19 -12.20
CA ALA A 99 5.66 -39.49 -11.64
C ALA A 99 5.59 -40.40 -10.40
N GLY A 100 4.39 -40.77 -9.92
CA GLY A 100 4.22 -41.65 -8.76
C GLY A 100 4.65 -41.02 -7.43
N LEU A 101 4.57 -39.70 -7.30
CA LEU A 101 4.88 -38.95 -6.09
C LEU A 101 4.06 -39.41 -4.88
N SER A 102 2.83 -39.90 -5.07
CA SER A 102 2.02 -40.43 -3.95
C SER A 102 2.58 -41.69 -3.30
N ARG A 103 3.55 -42.35 -3.94
CA ARG A 103 4.20 -43.58 -3.44
C ARG A 103 5.54 -43.30 -2.77
N LEU A 104 6.04 -42.07 -2.86
CA LEU A 104 7.30 -41.68 -2.25
C LEU A 104 7.16 -41.56 -0.73
N THR A 105 8.25 -41.76 -0.01
CA THR A 105 8.31 -41.39 1.41
C THR A 105 8.16 -39.88 1.58
N PRO A 106 7.75 -39.37 2.76
CA PRO A 106 7.61 -37.93 2.97
C PRO A 106 8.89 -37.11 2.65
N SER A 107 10.08 -37.66 2.93
CA SER A 107 11.35 -37.01 2.64
C SER A 107 11.65 -36.93 1.14
N GLU A 108 11.43 -38.03 0.42
CA GLU A 108 11.58 -38.09 -1.04
C GLU A 108 10.56 -37.20 -1.75
N LEU A 109 9.30 -37.23 -1.31
CA LEU A 109 8.24 -36.36 -1.81
C LEU A 109 8.62 -34.88 -1.63
N ARG A 110 9.06 -34.49 -0.44
CA ARG A 110 9.52 -33.12 -0.17
C ARG A 110 10.68 -32.73 -1.08
N LYS A 111 11.68 -33.61 -1.23
CA LYS A 111 12.83 -33.37 -2.12
C LYS A 111 12.38 -33.16 -3.57
N ALA A 112 11.49 -34.01 -4.07
CA ALA A 112 10.95 -33.90 -5.43
C ALA A 112 10.18 -32.59 -5.64
N ILE A 113 9.32 -32.18 -4.69
CA ILE A 113 8.58 -30.90 -4.78
C ILE A 113 9.57 -29.73 -4.79
N VAL A 114 10.56 -29.72 -3.89
CA VAL A 114 11.59 -28.66 -3.87
C VAL A 114 12.33 -28.60 -5.21
N GLU A 115 12.70 -29.74 -5.78
CA GLU A 115 13.36 -29.81 -7.09
C GLU A 115 12.53 -29.13 -8.19
N TYR A 116 11.22 -29.39 -8.26
CA TYR A 116 10.28 -28.73 -9.17
C TYR A 116 10.12 -27.22 -8.93
N GLU A 117 10.38 -26.75 -7.70
CA GLU A 117 10.21 -25.35 -7.33
C GLU A 117 11.50 -24.52 -7.33
N THR A 118 12.65 -25.17 -7.51
CA THR A 118 13.95 -24.50 -7.69
C THR A 118 14.49 -24.59 -9.11
N HIS A 119 13.94 -25.48 -9.93
CA HIS A 119 14.41 -25.74 -11.29
C HIS A 119 13.36 -25.40 -12.35
N GLY A 120 13.84 -25.18 -13.58
CA GLY A 120 13.04 -25.04 -14.78
C GLY A 120 12.32 -26.34 -15.12
N LEU A 121 11.38 -26.28 -16.06
CA LEU A 121 10.51 -27.40 -16.40
C LEU A 121 10.59 -27.68 -17.90
N ASP A 122 10.88 -28.93 -18.26
CA ASP A 122 10.67 -29.41 -19.62
C ASP A 122 9.16 -29.65 -19.82
N LEU A 123 8.58 -28.93 -20.76
CA LEU A 123 7.14 -28.94 -21.02
C LEU A 123 6.66 -30.25 -21.68
N ALA A 124 7.51 -30.91 -22.47
CA ALA A 124 7.13 -32.13 -23.18
C ALA A 124 7.18 -33.36 -22.26
N THR A 125 8.16 -33.39 -21.35
CA THR A 125 8.36 -34.54 -20.44
C THR A 125 7.83 -34.30 -19.02
N GLY A 126 7.63 -33.03 -18.64
CA GLY A 126 7.24 -32.64 -17.29
C GLY A 126 8.34 -32.81 -16.24
N ARG A 127 9.58 -33.05 -16.64
CA ARG A 127 10.71 -33.24 -15.71
C ARG A 127 11.40 -31.90 -15.39
N PRO A 128 11.98 -31.74 -14.19
CA PRO A 128 12.85 -30.62 -13.90
C PRO A 128 14.06 -30.58 -14.86
N THR A 129 14.57 -29.38 -15.15
CA THR A 129 15.80 -29.16 -15.93
C THR A 129 16.93 -28.67 -15.02
N ASP A 130 18.18 -28.67 -15.47
CA ASP A 130 19.30 -28.13 -14.67
C ASP A 130 19.30 -26.60 -14.51
N ARG A 131 18.44 -25.88 -15.24
CA ARG A 131 18.35 -24.42 -15.15
C ARG A 131 17.52 -23.99 -13.92
N PRO A 132 17.83 -22.84 -13.28
CA PRO A 132 16.96 -22.28 -12.25
C PRO A 132 15.55 -22.01 -12.76
N GLY A 133 14.55 -22.22 -11.91
CA GLY A 133 13.15 -22.01 -12.25
C GLY A 133 12.23 -22.08 -11.04
N GLY A 134 10.98 -22.44 -11.29
CA GLY A 134 9.97 -22.61 -10.27
C GLY A 134 9.64 -21.34 -9.48
N TYR A 135 9.17 -21.54 -8.25
CA TYR A 135 8.86 -20.47 -7.30
C TYR A 135 10.13 -19.69 -6.91
N ALA A 136 11.27 -20.38 -6.79
CA ALA A 136 12.54 -19.76 -6.39
C ALA A 136 12.98 -18.67 -7.37
N LYS A 137 12.93 -18.95 -8.67
CA LYS A 137 13.28 -17.97 -9.71
C LYS A 137 12.32 -16.78 -9.71
N LEU A 138 11.02 -17.00 -9.56
CA LEU A 138 10.06 -15.90 -9.50
C LEU A 138 10.29 -15.00 -8.27
N LYS A 139 10.61 -15.61 -7.12
CA LYS A 139 11.00 -14.88 -5.90
C LYS A 139 12.23 -14.01 -6.12
N GLU A 140 13.25 -14.53 -6.78
CA GLU A 140 14.46 -13.77 -7.12
C GLU A 140 14.13 -12.60 -8.06
N ALA A 141 13.40 -12.86 -9.15
CA ALA A 141 13.02 -11.83 -10.12
C ALA A 141 12.21 -10.68 -9.50
N MET A 142 11.32 -10.99 -8.57
CA MET A 142 10.48 -10.01 -7.88
C MET A 142 11.19 -9.31 -6.72
N GLY A 143 12.27 -9.87 -6.17
CA GLY A 143 12.89 -9.37 -4.94
C GLY A 143 12.06 -9.63 -3.68
N TYR A 144 10.95 -10.36 -3.79
CA TYR A 144 10.11 -10.79 -2.68
C TYR A 144 9.48 -12.15 -3.00
N ALA A 145 9.14 -12.93 -1.98
CA ALA A 145 8.48 -14.22 -2.16
C ALA A 145 7.02 -14.02 -2.63
N PRO A 146 6.57 -14.65 -3.76
CA PRO A 146 5.18 -14.59 -4.19
C PRO A 146 4.23 -14.98 -3.05
N LEU A 147 3.34 -14.05 -2.68
CA LEU A 147 2.54 -14.18 -1.45
C LEU A 147 1.51 -15.31 -1.53
N VAL A 148 0.93 -15.51 -2.71
CA VAL A 148 -0.09 -16.53 -2.95
C VAL A 148 0.49 -17.63 -3.83
N VAL A 149 0.23 -18.88 -3.45
CA VAL A 149 0.41 -20.04 -4.32
C VAL A 149 -0.94 -20.67 -4.67
N ALA A 150 -1.23 -20.73 -5.97
CA ALA A 150 -2.36 -21.47 -6.50
C ALA A 150 -1.95 -22.92 -6.82
N ALA A 151 -1.75 -23.72 -5.77
CA ALA A 151 -1.46 -25.15 -5.87
C ALA A 151 -2.72 -25.98 -5.68
N GLN A 152 -3.25 -26.52 -6.79
CA GLN A 152 -4.30 -27.54 -6.75
C GLN A 152 -3.63 -28.92 -6.79
N THR A 153 -3.71 -29.65 -5.69
CA THR A 153 -3.01 -30.93 -5.49
C THR A 153 -3.98 -32.03 -5.10
N ASP A 154 -3.58 -33.29 -5.32
CA ASP A 154 -4.31 -34.43 -4.74
C ASP A 154 -4.20 -34.42 -3.19
N PRO A 155 -5.24 -34.83 -2.46
CA PRO A 155 -5.26 -34.76 -0.99
C PRO A 155 -4.05 -35.41 -0.31
N ALA A 156 -3.54 -36.52 -0.86
CA ALA A 156 -2.38 -37.23 -0.33
C ALA A 156 -1.07 -36.42 -0.37
N LEU A 157 -0.96 -35.45 -1.30
CA LEU A 157 0.24 -34.62 -1.48
C LEU A 157 0.11 -33.24 -0.81
N GLY A 158 -1.13 -32.82 -0.53
CA GLY A 158 -1.46 -31.43 -0.21
C GLY A 158 -0.67 -30.83 0.95
N ARG A 159 -0.52 -31.57 2.06
CA ARG A 159 0.20 -31.08 3.23
C ARG A 159 1.67 -30.79 2.94
N THR A 160 2.38 -31.74 2.33
CA THR A 160 3.81 -31.58 2.01
C THR A 160 4.04 -30.47 0.99
N VAL A 161 3.16 -30.34 0.00
CA VAL A 161 3.23 -29.21 -0.97
C VAL A 161 3.05 -27.86 -0.26
N ALA A 162 2.06 -27.75 0.64
CA ALA A 162 1.84 -26.53 1.41
C ALA A 162 3.02 -26.20 2.34
N GLU A 163 3.61 -27.20 2.99
CA GLU A 163 4.80 -27.05 3.84
C GLU A 163 5.99 -26.48 3.04
N VAL A 164 6.29 -27.04 1.86
CA VAL A 164 7.37 -26.55 1.00
C VAL A 164 7.13 -25.09 0.61
N PHE A 165 5.95 -24.73 0.11
CA PHE A 165 5.68 -23.34 -0.29
C PHE A 165 5.73 -22.37 0.90
N ARG A 166 5.26 -22.79 2.08
CA ARG A 166 5.36 -21.98 3.31
C ARG A 166 6.81 -21.69 3.67
N GLU A 167 7.68 -22.70 3.62
CA GLU A 167 9.12 -22.56 3.88
C GLU A 167 9.81 -21.68 2.83
N MET A 168 9.37 -21.73 1.57
CA MET A 168 9.90 -20.87 0.50
C MET A 168 9.44 -19.41 0.63
N GLY A 169 8.37 -19.14 1.37
CA GLY A 169 7.92 -17.80 1.74
C GLY A 169 6.46 -17.48 1.40
N ALA A 170 5.70 -18.42 0.85
CA ALA A 170 4.28 -18.20 0.59
C ALA A 170 3.52 -17.90 1.90
N ARG A 171 2.46 -17.12 1.79
CA ARG A 171 1.57 -16.74 2.91
C ARG A 171 0.15 -17.25 2.71
N PHE A 172 -0.27 -17.36 1.45
CA PHE A 172 -1.59 -17.80 1.06
C PHE A 172 -1.56 -19.01 0.15
N ALA A 173 -2.59 -19.84 0.26
CA ALA A 173 -2.99 -20.82 -0.74
C ALA A 173 -4.36 -20.45 -1.33
N VAL A 174 -4.62 -20.88 -2.57
CA VAL A 174 -5.95 -20.77 -3.18
C VAL A 174 -6.75 -22.05 -2.94
N GLN A 175 -8.04 -21.89 -2.64
CA GLN A 175 -9.02 -22.97 -2.57
C GLN A 175 -10.32 -22.50 -3.22
N HIS A 176 -11.03 -23.40 -3.91
CA HIS A 176 -12.34 -23.14 -4.50
C HIS A 176 -13.40 -24.09 -3.93
N GLY A 177 -14.67 -23.83 -4.26
CA GLY A 177 -15.79 -24.73 -3.97
C GLY A 177 -16.46 -24.53 -2.61
N ARG A 178 -16.09 -23.49 -1.85
CA ARG A 178 -16.78 -23.04 -0.64
C ARG A 178 -16.45 -21.57 -0.36
N SER A 179 -17.22 -20.92 0.51
CA SER A 179 -16.88 -19.60 1.04
C SER A 179 -15.59 -19.68 1.88
N ILE A 180 -14.64 -18.80 1.57
CA ILE A 180 -13.37 -18.64 2.30
C ILE A 180 -13.37 -17.25 2.94
N ASN A 181 -13.35 -17.23 4.27
CA ASN A 181 -13.34 -16.00 5.05
C ASN A 181 -11.91 -15.46 5.20
N LEU A 182 -11.80 -14.16 5.46
CA LEU A 182 -10.54 -13.55 5.83
C LEU A 182 -9.99 -14.20 7.11
N GLY A 183 -8.73 -14.65 7.07
CA GLY A 183 -8.07 -15.28 8.20
C GLY A 183 -8.20 -16.81 8.25
N ASP A 184 -9.03 -17.42 7.42
CA ASP A 184 -9.10 -18.88 7.28
C ASP A 184 -7.71 -19.45 6.93
N LYS A 185 -7.40 -20.66 7.44
CA LYS A 185 -6.10 -21.31 7.26
C LYS A 185 -6.26 -22.77 6.84
N ARG A 186 -5.25 -23.28 6.13
CA ARG A 186 -5.06 -24.71 5.82
C ARG A 186 -3.57 -25.02 5.76
N ASP A 187 -3.13 -26.07 6.44
CA ASP A 187 -1.73 -26.53 6.46
C ASP A 187 -0.70 -25.42 6.80
N GLY A 188 -1.10 -24.47 7.64
CA GLY A 188 -0.27 -23.34 8.08
C GLY A 188 -0.14 -22.18 7.09
N LEU A 189 -0.82 -22.24 5.94
CA LEU A 189 -1.00 -21.09 5.04
C LEU A 189 -2.38 -20.46 5.28
N HIS A 190 -2.50 -19.15 5.10
CA HIS A 190 -3.81 -18.52 4.98
C HIS A 190 -4.49 -19.00 3.69
N LEU A 191 -5.81 -19.09 3.69
CA LEU A 191 -6.56 -19.25 2.45
C LEU A 191 -6.89 -17.86 1.92
N ARG A 192 -6.66 -17.64 0.62
CA ARG A 192 -7.06 -16.39 -0.02
C ARG A 192 -8.58 -16.27 0.07
N PRO A 193 -9.14 -15.22 0.68
CA PRO A 193 -10.58 -15.09 0.85
C PRO A 193 -11.27 -14.94 -0.52
N GLU A 194 -12.36 -15.67 -0.68
CA GLU A 194 -13.19 -15.73 -1.89
C GLU A 194 -14.53 -16.32 -1.48
N HIS A 195 -15.60 -15.55 -1.68
CA HIS A 195 -16.97 -15.96 -1.37
C HIS A 195 -17.78 -16.24 -2.64
N ALA A 196 -17.45 -15.55 -3.73
CA ALA A 196 -17.94 -15.81 -5.08
C ALA A 196 -16.79 -15.61 -6.08
N ASP A 197 -16.75 -16.47 -7.11
CA ASP A 197 -15.76 -16.45 -8.19
C ASP A 197 -16.44 -16.00 -9.49
N LEU A 198 -16.35 -14.71 -9.79
CA LEU A 198 -16.84 -14.13 -11.04
C LEU A 198 -15.81 -14.36 -12.15
N LYS A 199 -16.03 -15.40 -12.94
CA LYS A 199 -15.28 -15.67 -14.17
C LYS A 199 -15.72 -14.72 -15.28
N LEU A 200 -15.13 -13.53 -15.32
CA LEU A 200 -15.59 -12.45 -16.18
C LEU A 200 -15.57 -12.82 -17.68
N PHE A 201 -14.65 -13.70 -18.09
CA PHE A 201 -14.56 -14.21 -19.46
C PHE A 201 -15.80 -15.02 -19.92
N GLU A 202 -16.62 -15.52 -18.99
CA GLU A 202 -17.88 -16.24 -19.31
C GLU A 202 -19.05 -15.26 -19.57
N HIS A 203 -18.85 -13.94 -19.37
CA HIS A 203 -19.91 -12.92 -19.36
C HIS A 203 -19.64 -11.74 -20.31
N VAL A 204 -18.94 -11.97 -21.41
CA VAL A 204 -18.62 -10.92 -22.40
C VAL A 204 -19.90 -10.33 -23.00
N GLY A 205 -20.07 -9.01 -22.89
CA GLY A 205 -21.23 -8.27 -23.40
C GLY A 205 -22.32 -8.01 -22.35
N GLU A 206 -22.20 -8.58 -21.14
CA GLU A 206 -23.15 -8.33 -20.06
C GLU A 206 -22.83 -7.05 -19.26
N PRO A 207 -23.83 -6.35 -18.69
CA PRO A 207 -23.61 -5.17 -17.86
C PRO A 207 -22.79 -5.48 -16.59
N VAL A 208 -21.59 -4.89 -16.51
CA VAL A 208 -20.63 -5.06 -15.40
C VAL A 208 -21.23 -4.77 -14.02
N ALA A 209 -22.01 -3.69 -13.90
CA ALA A 209 -22.60 -3.29 -12.61
C ALA A 209 -23.52 -4.38 -12.06
N GLU A 210 -24.31 -5.00 -12.93
CA GLU A 210 -25.20 -6.09 -12.56
C GLU A 210 -24.43 -7.38 -12.24
N LEU A 211 -23.38 -7.69 -13.00
CA LEU A 211 -22.51 -8.84 -12.72
C LEU A 211 -21.91 -8.77 -11.32
N LEU A 212 -21.32 -7.61 -10.97
CA LEU A 212 -20.73 -7.42 -9.64
C LEU A 212 -21.79 -7.42 -8.53
N ALA A 213 -22.95 -6.80 -8.76
CA ALA A 213 -24.05 -6.84 -7.80
C ALA A 213 -24.54 -8.27 -7.53
N ARG A 214 -24.69 -9.09 -8.59
CA ARG A 214 -25.04 -10.51 -8.45
C ARG A 214 -23.97 -11.30 -7.72
N ALA A 215 -22.70 -11.09 -8.06
CA ALA A 215 -21.57 -11.76 -7.41
C ALA A 215 -21.48 -11.41 -5.91
N PHE A 216 -21.70 -10.15 -5.51
CA PHE A 216 -21.75 -9.78 -4.10
C PHE A 216 -22.99 -10.33 -3.39
N ALA A 217 -24.14 -10.37 -4.06
CA ALA A 217 -25.33 -11.00 -3.51
C ALA A 217 -25.12 -12.51 -3.27
N GLU A 218 -24.41 -13.20 -4.16
CA GLU A 218 -23.96 -14.58 -3.97
C GLU A 218 -22.97 -14.70 -2.80
N ALA A 219 -21.93 -13.86 -2.78
CA ALA A 219 -20.92 -13.85 -1.73
C ALA A 219 -21.52 -13.75 -0.32
N ARG A 220 -22.53 -12.90 -0.14
CA ARG A 220 -23.22 -12.68 1.15
C ARG A 220 -24.16 -13.82 1.54
N ARG A 221 -24.69 -14.58 0.56
CA ARG A 221 -25.57 -15.73 0.82
C ARG A 221 -24.80 -17.05 0.98
N GLY A 222 -23.50 -17.06 0.69
CA GLY A 222 -22.65 -18.24 0.81
C GLY A 222 -22.71 -18.85 2.23
N ALA A 223 -22.85 -20.17 2.30
CA ALA A 223 -22.91 -20.86 3.59
C ALA A 223 -21.60 -20.66 4.36
N GLY A 224 -21.71 -20.09 5.57
CA GLY A 224 -20.55 -19.79 6.42
C GLY A 224 -19.76 -18.53 6.02
N ALA A 225 -20.24 -17.74 5.06
CA ALA A 225 -19.68 -16.45 4.69
C ALA A 225 -19.79 -15.43 5.84
N LYS A 226 -18.76 -14.60 6.02
CA LYS A 226 -18.69 -13.54 7.03
C LYS A 226 -18.06 -12.30 6.41
N ALA A 227 -18.54 -11.13 6.82
CA ALA A 227 -17.94 -9.87 6.43
C ALA A 227 -16.49 -9.75 6.95
N PRO A 228 -15.58 -9.08 6.21
CA PRO A 228 -15.79 -8.52 4.87
C PRO A 228 -16.02 -9.60 3.79
N TYR A 229 -16.88 -9.31 2.82
CA TYR A 229 -17.23 -10.23 1.73
C TYR A 229 -16.31 -10.01 0.53
N PHE A 230 -15.91 -11.09 -0.14
CA PHE A 230 -14.90 -11.05 -1.20
C PHE A 230 -15.43 -11.66 -2.49
N VAL A 231 -15.41 -10.88 -3.57
CA VAL A 231 -15.65 -11.37 -4.94
C VAL A 231 -14.31 -11.43 -5.67
N GLY A 232 -13.94 -12.61 -6.14
CA GLY A 232 -12.82 -12.80 -7.07
C GLY A 232 -13.29 -12.53 -8.50
N VAL A 233 -12.68 -11.59 -9.20
CA VAL A 233 -12.89 -11.35 -10.63
C VAL A 233 -11.75 -12.03 -11.39
N LYS A 234 -12.07 -13.08 -12.13
CA LYS A 234 -11.09 -13.98 -12.74
C LYS A 234 -11.03 -13.84 -14.26
N MET A 235 -9.80 -13.75 -14.76
CA MET A 235 -9.44 -13.86 -16.17
C MET A 235 -8.19 -14.74 -16.32
N HIS A 236 -7.96 -15.25 -17.52
CA HIS A 236 -6.68 -15.80 -17.96
C HIS A 236 -6.08 -14.90 -19.05
N ASP A 237 -4.76 -14.88 -19.16
CA ASP A 237 -4.06 -14.17 -20.24
C ASP A 237 -4.60 -14.57 -21.62
N ASN A 238 -4.78 -15.87 -21.87
CA ASN A 238 -5.30 -16.38 -23.13
C ASN A 238 -6.71 -15.89 -23.47
N ASP A 239 -7.54 -15.53 -22.49
CA ASP A 239 -8.95 -15.17 -22.74
C ASP A 239 -9.05 -13.91 -23.63
N PHE A 240 -7.97 -13.13 -23.75
CA PHE A 240 -7.88 -11.93 -24.58
C PHE A 240 -7.42 -12.17 -26.03
N PHE A 241 -6.93 -13.37 -26.36
CA PHE A 241 -6.34 -13.62 -27.68
C PHE A 241 -6.51 -15.05 -28.24
N ALA A 242 -6.83 -16.05 -27.44
CA ALA A 242 -6.98 -17.44 -27.89
C ALA A 242 -8.25 -18.08 -27.30
N GLU A 243 -8.87 -18.99 -28.07
CA GLU A 243 -10.07 -19.70 -27.61
C GLU A 243 -9.84 -20.55 -26.36
N LYS A 244 -8.62 -21.06 -26.17
CA LYS A 244 -8.22 -21.97 -25.09
C LYS A 244 -6.77 -21.73 -24.73
N SER A 245 -6.46 -21.83 -23.43
CA SER A 245 -5.08 -21.80 -22.97
C SER A 245 -4.24 -22.96 -23.51
N ALA A 246 -2.93 -22.75 -23.54
CA ALA A 246 -1.93 -23.81 -23.69
C ALA A 246 -2.15 -24.96 -22.68
N TRP A 247 -2.56 -24.67 -21.45
CA TRP A 247 -2.90 -25.69 -20.46
C TRP A 247 -4.02 -26.62 -20.92
N VAL A 248 -5.13 -26.07 -21.43
CA VAL A 248 -6.24 -26.88 -21.94
C VAL A 248 -5.82 -27.67 -23.17
N THR A 249 -5.09 -27.01 -24.07
CA THR A 249 -4.76 -27.55 -25.40
C THR A 249 -3.72 -28.66 -25.34
N VAL A 250 -2.68 -28.50 -24.51
CA VAL A 250 -1.54 -29.41 -24.43
C VAL A 250 -1.75 -30.48 -23.35
N TYR A 251 -2.20 -30.09 -22.15
CA TYR A 251 -2.19 -30.99 -20.98
C TYR A 251 -3.55 -31.56 -20.60
N ALA A 252 -4.62 -30.76 -20.66
CA ALA A 252 -5.94 -31.22 -20.22
C ALA A 252 -6.64 -32.13 -21.23
N ARG A 253 -6.35 -31.96 -22.53
CA ARG A 253 -6.92 -32.73 -23.64
C ARG A 253 -6.00 -33.89 -24.01
N GLY A 254 -6.30 -35.07 -23.47
CA GLY A 254 -5.57 -36.31 -23.75
C GLY A 254 -5.05 -36.98 -22.49
N ALA A 255 -3.92 -37.67 -22.60
CA ALA A 255 -3.30 -38.36 -21.48
C ALA A 255 -2.71 -37.35 -20.49
N ARG A 256 -3.06 -37.48 -19.20
CA ARG A 256 -2.48 -36.67 -18.10
C ARG A 256 -1.10 -37.17 -17.68
N ARG A 257 -0.30 -37.59 -18.65
CA ARG A 257 1.05 -38.15 -18.51
C ARG A 257 1.85 -37.84 -19.79
N PRO A 258 3.18 -37.72 -19.71
CA PRO A 258 4.03 -37.51 -20.87
C PRO A 258 3.98 -38.70 -21.85
N ASP A 259 4.41 -38.53 -23.11
CA ASP A 259 5.04 -37.33 -23.69
C ASP A 259 4.01 -36.37 -24.31
N TRP A 260 4.02 -35.10 -23.88
CA TRP A 260 3.10 -34.08 -24.38
C TRP A 260 3.61 -33.39 -25.63
N ASP A 261 2.70 -33.17 -26.58
CA ASP A 261 2.96 -32.40 -27.78
C ASP A 261 2.76 -30.89 -27.50
N VAL A 262 3.86 -30.23 -27.15
CA VAL A 262 3.90 -28.79 -26.82
C VAL A 262 3.80 -27.89 -28.05
N SER A 263 3.80 -28.45 -29.26
CA SER A 263 3.62 -27.68 -30.50
C SER A 263 2.16 -27.31 -30.75
N ARG A 264 1.21 -27.95 -30.06
CA ARG A 264 -0.22 -27.69 -30.20
C ARG A 264 -0.58 -26.28 -29.76
N LYS A 265 -1.42 -25.63 -30.55
CA LYS A 265 -1.95 -24.30 -30.25
C LYS A 265 -3.46 -24.27 -30.46
N SER A 266 -4.14 -23.49 -29.62
CA SER A 266 -5.55 -23.16 -29.84
C SER A 266 -5.67 -22.10 -30.94
N PRO A 267 -6.74 -22.07 -31.74
CA PRO A 267 -7.01 -20.93 -32.60
C PRO A 267 -7.02 -19.61 -31.81
N LEU A 268 -6.51 -18.56 -32.45
CA LEU A 268 -6.64 -17.20 -31.96
C LEU A 268 -8.10 -16.73 -32.11
N LEU A 269 -8.53 -15.84 -31.23
CA LEU A 269 -9.85 -15.22 -31.31
C LEU A 269 -9.93 -14.31 -32.55
N ALA A 270 -11.12 -14.23 -33.14
CA ALA A 270 -11.42 -13.18 -34.13
C ALA A 270 -11.30 -11.79 -33.49
N GLU A 271 -10.92 -10.79 -34.28
CA GLU A 271 -10.63 -9.44 -33.76
C GLU A 271 -11.82 -8.83 -33.00
N SER A 272 -13.03 -8.97 -33.52
CA SER A 272 -14.26 -8.50 -32.84
C SER A 272 -14.49 -9.17 -31.48
N ALA A 273 -14.12 -10.43 -31.32
CA ALA A 273 -14.19 -11.12 -30.04
C ALA A 273 -13.12 -10.62 -29.07
N ARG A 274 -11.89 -10.36 -29.55
CA ARG A 274 -10.82 -9.75 -28.74
C ARG A 274 -11.24 -8.38 -28.23
N GLU A 275 -11.76 -7.54 -29.12
CA GLU A 275 -12.28 -6.21 -28.77
C GLU A 275 -13.40 -6.28 -27.71
N ALA A 276 -14.34 -7.22 -27.87
CA ALA A 276 -15.42 -7.41 -26.91
C ALA A 276 -14.93 -7.82 -25.52
N VAL A 277 -13.95 -8.74 -25.45
CA VAL A 277 -13.32 -9.14 -24.17
C VAL A 277 -12.61 -7.97 -23.53
N TRP A 278 -11.80 -7.22 -24.29
CA TRP A 278 -11.10 -6.04 -23.76
C TRP A 278 -12.07 -4.99 -23.24
N LYS A 279 -13.15 -4.71 -24.00
CA LYS A 279 -14.20 -3.79 -23.57
C LYS A 279 -14.86 -4.24 -22.27
N GLN A 280 -15.17 -5.53 -22.12
CA GLN A 280 -15.75 -6.08 -20.90
C GLN A 280 -14.80 -5.90 -19.70
N TYR A 281 -13.52 -6.21 -19.89
CA TYR A 281 -12.50 -6.12 -18.84
C TYR A 281 -12.25 -4.67 -18.40
N GLU A 282 -12.04 -3.77 -19.37
CA GLU A 282 -11.83 -2.34 -19.10
C GLU A 282 -13.04 -1.74 -18.38
N ALA A 283 -14.26 -2.09 -18.80
CA ALA A 283 -15.49 -1.66 -18.12
C ALA A 283 -15.55 -2.18 -16.66
N ALA A 284 -15.11 -3.41 -16.41
CA ALA A 284 -15.06 -3.99 -15.06
C ALA A 284 -14.10 -3.21 -14.14
N VAL A 285 -12.88 -2.94 -14.61
CA VAL A 285 -11.89 -2.18 -13.83
C VAL A 285 -12.37 -0.74 -13.61
N ALA A 286 -12.89 -0.08 -14.64
CA ALA A 286 -13.39 1.29 -14.55
C ALA A 286 -14.58 1.42 -13.60
N HIS A 287 -15.51 0.45 -13.61
CA HIS A 287 -16.65 0.44 -12.69
C HIS A 287 -16.19 0.31 -11.24
N VAL A 288 -15.31 -0.64 -10.93
CA VAL A 288 -14.77 -0.80 -9.56
C VAL A 288 -14.03 0.47 -9.10
N ALA A 289 -13.30 1.12 -10.01
CA ALA A 289 -12.63 2.39 -9.71
C ALA A 289 -13.61 3.54 -9.40
N ALA A 290 -14.77 3.57 -10.05
CA ALA A 290 -15.83 4.57 -9.84
C ALA A 290 -16.69 4.27 -8.59
N SER A 291 -16.74 3.02 -8.13
CA SER A 291 -17.60 2.57 -7.03
C SER A 291 -16.86 2.41 -5.68
N ARG A 292 -15.79 3.19 -5.44
CA ARG A 292 -14.95 3.09 -4.23
C ARG A 292 -15.70 3.33 -2.90
N SER A 293 -16.81 4.04 -2.92
CA SER A 293 -17.68 4.24 -1.75
C SER A 293 -18.51 3.00 -1.41
N ALA A 294 -18.75 2.11 -2.38
CA ALA A 294 -19.57 0.91 -2.22
C ALA A 294 -18.75 -0.38 -2.09
N MET A 295 -17.52 -0.40 -2.61
CA MET A 295 -16.63 -1.56 -2.56
C MET A 295 -15.16 -1.14 -2.57
N THR A 296 -14.28 -2.01 -2.12
CA THR A 296 -12.83 -1.76 -2.16
C THR A 296 -12.10 -2.85 -2.93
N ALA A 297 -11.34 -2.46 -3.95
CA ALA A 297 -10.43 -3.37 -4.61
C ALA A 297 -9.18 -3.64 -3.75
N VAL A 298 -8.80 -4.90 -3.62
CA VAL A 298 -7.63 -5.34 -2.84
C VAL A 298 -6.82 -6.38 -3.63
N ASN A 299 -5.52 -6.43 -3.39
CA ASN A 299 -4.63 -7.50 -3.87
C ASN A 299 -4.05 -8.28 -2.68
N SER A 300 -3.28 -9.32 -2.97
CA SER A 300 -2.67 -10.19 -1.94
C SER A 300 -1.78 -9.48 -0.92
N ARG A 301 -1.09 -8.38 -1.28
CA ARG A 301 -0.30 -7.59 -0.31
C ARG A 301 -1.21 -6.94 0.73
N MET A 302 -2.33 -6.37 0.26
CA MET A 302 -3.31 -5.73 1.13
C MET A 302 -4.03 -6.76 2.02
N LEU A 303 -4.36 -7.93 1.47
CA LEU A 303 -4.94 -9.03 2.25
C LEU A 303 -4.02 -9.47 3.39
N LEU A 304 -2.71 -9.57 3.15
CA LEU A 304 -1.75 -9.90 4.19
C LEU A 304 -1.75 -8.85 5.30
N ALA A 305 -1.74 -7.57 4.94
CA ALA A 305 -1.79 -6.48 5.91
C ALA A 305 -3.07 -6.53 6.78
N MET A 306 -4.22 -6.87 6.17
CA MET A 306 -5.49 -7.04 6.88
C MET A 306 -5.44 -8.21 7.89
N ILE A 307 -4.75 -9.30 7.56
CA ILE A 307 -4.67 -10.52 8.39
C ILE A 307 -3.61 -10.41 9.47
N GLU A 308 -2.42 -9.94 9.12
CA GLU A 308 -1.32 -9.75 10.07
C GLU A 308 -1.67 -8.68 11.10
N GLY A 309 -2.73 -7.92 10.86
CA GLY A 309 -3.22 -6.90 11.75
C GLY A 309 -2.10 -5.94 12.09
N LYS A 310 -1.20 -5.63 11.13
CA LYS A 310 -0.22 -4.54 11.32
C LYS A 310 -1.07 -3.33 11.66
N PRO A 311 -1.13 -2.92 12.94
CA PRO A 311 -2.14 -1.99 13.36
C PRO A 311 -1.92 -0.73 12.54
N SER A 312 -2.99 -0.14 12.04
CA SER A 312 -2.88 1.23 11.54
C SER A 312 -2.26 2.07 12.64
N LYS A 313 -1.09 2.62 12.34
CA LYS A 313 -0.41 3.50 13.27
C LYS A 313 -0.71 4.94 12.91
N LEU A 314 -1.24 5.67 13.87
CA LEU A 314 -1.26 7.11 13.84
C LEU A 314 0.10 7.62 14.31
N HIS A 315 0.90 8.10 13.38
CA HIS A 315 2.13 8.82 13.65
C HIS A 315 1.78 10.28 13.96
N VAL A 316 2.18 10.73 15.15
CA VAL A 316 1.83 12.06 15.66
C VAL A 316 3.09 12.85 15.98
N SER A 317 3.18 14.05 15.40
CA SER A 317 4.23 15.04 15.66
C SER A 317 3.65 16.27 16.36
N GLY A 318 4.40 16.86 17.27
CA GLY A 318 4.22 18.28 17.57
C GLY A 318 4.93 19.14 16.51
N THR A 319 4.43 20.34 16.26
CA THR A 319 5.03 21.27 15.29
C THR A 319 4.83 22.73 15.69
N MET A 320 5.77 23.58 15.29
CA MET A 320 5.75 25.02 15.52
C MET A 320 6.40 25.74 14.33
N HIS A 321 5.80 26.84 13.89
CA HIS A 321 6.44 27.78 12.96
C HIS A 321 6.80 29.08 13.66
N ILE A 322 8.01 29.57 13.46
CA ILE A 322 8.48 30.87 13.92
C ILE A 322 8.59 31.79 12.71
N GLU A 323 7.73 32.81 12.66
CA GLU A 323 7.58 33.68 11.50
C GLU A 323 8.62 34.81 11.47
N THR A 324 8.80 35.46 10.32
CA THR A 324 9.70 36.62 10.15
C THR A 324 9.39 37.77 11.11
N LYS A 325 8.10 37.94 11.48
CA LYS A 325 7.61 39.10 12.24
C LYS A 325 8.04 39.03 13.70
N ARG A 326 8.79 40.02 14.16
CA ARG A 326 9.37 40.07 15.52
C ARG A 326 8.34 39.97 16.63
N GLU A 327 7.12 40.47 16.42
CA GLU A 327 6.02 40.42 17.40
C GLU A 327 5.50 39.00 17.65
N SER A 328 5.88 38.05 16.78
CA SER A 328 5.52 36.64 16.89
C SER A 328 6.66 35.76 17.41
N TRP A 329 7.84 36.34 17.64
CA TRP A 329 9.00 35.57 18.08
C TRP A 329 8.79 35.05 19.51
N PRO A 330 9.17 33.78 19.77
CA PRO A 330 9.17 33.26 21.11
C PRO A 330 10.30 33.91 21.90
N ASP A 331 10.08 34.08 23.19
CA ASP A 331 11.19 34.28 24.13
C ASP A 331 12.05 32.98 24.17
N PRO A 332 13.37 33.05 23.95
CA PRO A 332 14.22 31.85 23.89
C PRO A 332 14.16 30.97 25.14
N ASP A 333 14.10 31.55 26.35
CA ASP A 333 14.04 30.77 27.59
C ASP A 333 12.71 30.02 27.70
N ARG A 334 11.61 30.69 27.37
CA ARG A 334 10.28 30.05 27.31
C ARG A 334 10.19 28.96 26.23
N LEU A 335 10.88 29.14 25.10
CA LEU A 335 10.94 28.14 24.03
C LEU A 335 11.65 26.87 24.50
N ILE A 336 12.82 27.02 25.11
CA ILE A 336 13.62 25.91 25.65
C ILE A 336 12.84 25.19 26.74
N GLU A 337 12.22 25.95 27.66
CA GLU A 337 11.40 25.39 28.74
C GLU A 337 10.17 24.63 28.23
N PHE A 338 9.50 25.17 27.20
CA PHE A 338 8.38 24.48 26.54
C PHE A 338 8.83 23.12 26.00
N PHE A 339 9.92 23.08 25.22
CA PHE A 339 10.37 21.82 24.61
C PHE A 339 10.93 20.82 25.62
N ARG A 340 11.53 21.29 26.73
CA ARG A 340 11.94 20.42 27.84
C ARG A 340 10.76 19.63 28.38
N ARG A 341 9.60 20.28 28.55
CA ARG A 341 8.36 19.64 28.97
C ARG A 341 7.72 18.81 27.86
N ALA A 342 7.60 19.38 26.66
CA ALA A 342 6.88 18.78 25.55
C ALA A 342 7.53 17.50 25.01
N THR A 343 8.87 17.41 24.99
CA THR A 343 9.60 16.20 24.58
C THR A 343 9.65 15.12 25.67
N ALA A 344 9.36 15.48 26.92
CA ALA A 344 9.17 14.54 28.02
C ALA A 344 7.74 14.01 28.09
N ALA A 345 6.76 14.76 27.58
CA ALA A 345 5.35 14.37 27.57
C ALA A 345 5.11 13.08 26.77
N GLY A 346 4.24 12.21 27.26
CA GLY A 346 3.87 10.96 26.57
C GLY A 346 4.88 9.81 26.67
N LYS A 347 5.93 9.94 27.50
CA LYS A 347 6.77 8.79 27.89
C LYS A 347 5.95 7.76 28.67
N SER A 348 6.16 6.49 28.38
CA SER A 348 5.48 5.36 29.04
C SER A 348 6.34 4.10 28.99
N GLU A 349 5.97 3.07 29.75
CA GLU A 349 6.66 1.77 29.70
C GLU A 349 6.60 1.20 28.27
N GLY A 350 7.76 0.89 27.69
CA GLY A 350 7.89 0.48 26.29
C GLY A 350 8.00 1.63 25.27
N ARG A 351 7.92 2.90 25.70
CA ARG A 351 8.18 4.08 24.87
C ARG A 351 9.20 5.01 25.56
N PRO A 352 10.50 4.82 25.31
CA PRO A 352 11.55 5.55 26.02
C PRO A 352 11.59 7.05 25.66
N HIS A 353 10.98 7.43 24.54
CA HIS A 353 10.90 8.81 24.07
C HIS A 353 9.48 9.35 24.25
N GLY A 354 9.38 10.64 24.57
CA GLY A 354 8.11 11.35 24.60
C GLY A 354 7.70 11.80 23.20
N MET A 355 6.81 12.78 23.14
CA MET A 355 6.40 13.37 21.87
C MET A 355 7.61 13.85 21.06
N ARG A 356 7.52 13.66 19.74
CA ARG A 356 8.48 14.13 18.76
C ARG A 356 8.04 15.46 18.18
N TRP A 357 8.98 16.33 17.88
CA TRP A 357 8.70 17.72 17.49
C TRP A 357 9.53 18.15 16.30
N SER A 358 8.90 18.92 15.42
CA SER A 358 9.53 19.62 14.30
C SER A 358 9.31 21.14 14.45
N VAL A 359 10.35 21.95 14.25
CA VAL A 359 10.26 23.42 14.28
C VAL A 359 10.73 23.97 12.95
N GLY A 360 9.87 24.76 12.31
CA GLY A 360 10.24 25.53 11.14
C GLY A 360 10.44 26.99 11.51
N ALA A 361 11.63 27.55 11.32
CA ALA A 361 11.86 28.98 11.53
C ALA A 361 12.20 29.70 10.22
N ASP A 362 11.54 30.84 10.01
CA ASP A 362 11.78 31.73 8.90
C ASP A 362 13.09 32.53 9.10
N ILE A 363 13.69 32.98 7.99
CA ILE A 363 14.98 33.66 7.97
C ILE A 363 15.03 34.90 8.87
N GLY A 364 13.91 35.61 9.02
CA GLY A 364 13.85 36.80 9.88
C GLY A 364 14.18 36.51 11.34
N TRP A 365 13.67 35.40 11.89
CA TRP A 365 14.00 34.98 13.26
C TRP A 365 15.42 34.45 13.33
N LEU A 366 15.81 33.59 12.38
CA LEU A 366 17.12 32.96 12.35
C LEU A 366 18.28 33.98 12.34
N GLU A 367 18.13 35.09 11.64
CA GLU A 367 19.15 36.15 11.57
C GLU A 367 18.96 37.26 12.59
N GLY A 368 17.74 37.45 13.09
CA GLY A 368 17.40 38.60 13.91
C GLY A 368 17.29 38.35 15.42
N GLU A 369 17.12 37.10 15.86
CA GLU A 369 17.10 36.74 17.28
C GLU A 369 18.52 36.44 17.77
N PRO A 370 19.11 37.27 18.66
CA PRO A 370 20.50 37.10 19.11
C PRO A 370 20.79 35.74 19.77
N ARG A 371 19.77 35.10 20.36
CA ARG A 371 19.90 33.79 21.02
C ARG A 371 19.37 32.63 20.18
N ALA A 372 19.13 32.81 18.87
CA ALA A 372 18.66 31.74 18.00
C ALA A 372 19.58 30.51 18.03
N ALA A 373 20.89 30.72 18.05
CA ALA A 373 21.90 29.66 18.11
C ALA A 373 21.81 28.83 19.40
N GLU A 374 21.53 29.49 20.53
CA GLU A 374 21.35 28.84 21.82
C GLU A 374 20.06 28.01 21.82
N ALA A 375 18.94 28.61 21.40
CA ALA A 375 17.65 27.94 21.31
C ALA A 375 17.70 26.69 20.41
N ILE A 376 18.29 26.80 19.20
CA ILE A 376 18.41 25.68 18.26
C ILE A 376 19.18 24.51 18.88
N ARG A 377 20.39 24.76 19.41
CA ARG A 377 21.22 23.70 19.99
C ARG A 377 20.57 23.06 21.21
N ALA A 378 19.94 23.88 22.06
CA ALA A 378 19.26 23.38 23.26
C ALA A 378 18.07 22.48 22.92
N THR A 379 17.25 22.85 21.93
CA THR A 379 16.08 22.04 21.54
C THR A 379 16.47 20.81 20.72
N GLU A 380 17.51 20.88 19.87
CA GLU A 380 18.04 19.69 19.19
C GLU A 380 18.60 18.65 20.15
N ALA A 381 19.26 19.08 21.23
CA ALA A 381 19.72 18.18 22.28
C ALA A 381 18.56 17.43 22.98
N MET A 382 17.33 17.94 22.87
CA MET A 382 16.10 17.30 23.35
C MET A 382 15.42 16.42 22.27
N GLY A 383 15.98 16.37 21.06
CA GLY A 383 15.45 15.61 19.92
C GLY A 383 14.40 16.36 19.10
N VAL A 384 14.34 17.68 19.18
CA VAL A 384 13.55 18.52 18.26
C VAL A 384 14.26 18.60 16.92
N GLU A 385 13.57 18.34 15.81
CA GLU A 385 14.11 18.54 14.46
C GLU A 385 13.82 19.96 13.97
N TRP A 386 14.78 20.53 13.23
CA TRP A 386 14.61 21.83 12.58
C TRP A 386 14.31 21.64 11.09
N ASP A 387 13.06 21.91 10.75
CA ASP A 387 12.53 21.90 9.38
C ASP A 387 12.85 23.22 8.66
N ILE A 388 12.75 23.21 7.33
CA ILE A 388 12.94 24.41 6.52
C ILE A 388 11.61 25.11 6.26
N HIS A 389 11.41 26.19 7.00
CA HIS A 389 10.29 27.11 6.83
C HIS A 389 10.75 28.43 6.22
N ALA A 390 10.00 28.91 5.23
CA ALA A 390 10.20 30.25 4.67
C ALA A 390 8.92 30.71 3.96
N HIS A 391 8.58 31.99 4.10
CA HIS A 391 7.49 32.60 3.32
C HIS A 391 7.87 32.87 1.86
N ARG A 392 9.18 32.84 1.57
CA ARG A 392 9.74 33.01 0.23
C ARG A 392 10.54 31.78 -0.14
N ILE A 393 10.27 31.22 -1.31
CA ILE A 393 10.97 30.02 -1.77
C ILE A 393 12.49 30.24 -1.88
N GLU A 394 12.91 31.46 -2.26
CA GLU A 394 14.33 31.83 -2.37
C GLU A 394 15.07 31.72 -1.04
N ASP A 395 14.38 31.91 0.09
CA ASP A 395 14.99 31.91 1.41
C ASP A 395 15.16 30.50 1.99
N ARG A 396 14.56 29.45 1.42
CA ARG A 396 14.63 28.08 1.98
C ARG A 396 16.07 27.56 2.09
N ALA A 397 16.87 27.74 1.04
CA ALA A 397 18.29 27.38 1.08
C ALA A 397 19.08 28.18 2.12
N ARG A 398 18.74 29.46 2.26
CA ARG A 398 19.36 30.37 3.23
C ARG A 398 18.97 30.02 4.66
N CYS A 399 17.73 29.62 4.91
CA CYS A 399 17.29 29.07 6.20
C CYS A 399 18.12 27.85 6.57
N ALA A 400 18.26 26.88 5.64
CA ALA A 400 19.07 25.69 5.87
C ALA A 400 20.54 26.02 6.18
N GLU A 401 21.16 26.89 5.40
CA GLU A 401 22.54 27.35 5.66
C GLU A 401 22.66 28.06 7.01
N THR A 402 21.69 28.92 7.34
CA THR A 402 21.70 29.67 8.60
C THR A 402 21.52 28.76 9.81
N ILE A 403 20.63 27.78 9.76
CA ILE A 403 20.47 26.78 10.82
C ILE A 403 21.82 26.04 11.05
N ARG A 404 22.52 25.63 9.98
CA ARG A 404 23.86 25.02 10.10
C ARG A 404 24.87 25.97 10.76
N ARG A 405 24.90 27.23 10.34
CA ARG A 405 25.80 28.26 10.90
C ARG A 405 25.53 28.50 12.39
N LEU A 406 24.27 28.40 12.81
CA LEU A 406 23.85 28.52 14.21
C LEU A 406 24.15 27.24 15.05
N GLY A 407 24.65 26.18 14.41
CA GLY A 407 25.03 24.92 15.05
C GLY A 407 23.93 23.88 15.08
N GLY A 408 22.87 24.03 14.28
CA GLY A 408 21.80 23.04 14.11
C GLY A 408 21.99 22.14 12.88
N HIS A 409 21.06 21.21 12.71
CA HIS A 409 21.04 20.17 11.68
C HIS A 409 19.72 20.25 10.89
N PRO A 410 19.64 21.12 9.86
CA PRO A 410 18.42 21.22 9.06
C PRO A 410 18.14 19.91 8.34
N ASN A 411 16.89 19.46 8.38
CA ASN A 411 16.45 18.26 7.66
C ASN A 411 15.95 18.61 6.22
N ALA A 412 15.39 17.61 5.53
CA ALA A 412 14.86 17.75 4.17
C ALA A 412 13.34 18.01 4.13
N VAL A 413 12.75 18.47 5.24
CA VAL A 413 11.33 18.82 5.33
C VAL A 413 11.13 20.29 4.96
N ALA A 414 10.34 20.55 3.92
CA ALA A 414 9.79 21.87 3.63
C ALA A 414 8.49 22.06 4.42
N SER A 415 8.52 22.83 5.50
CA SER A 415 7.33 23.09 6.31
C SER A 415 6.65 24.41 5.88
N GLY A 416 5.31 24.43 5.90
CA GLY A 416 4.51 25.58 5.47
C GLY A 416 4.67 25.89 3.98
N ALA A 417 4.75 24.86 3.14
CA ALA A 417 4.94 25.02 1.70
C ALA A 417 3.67 25.47 0.99
N ILE A 418 3.83 26.33 -0.02
CA ILE A 418 2.71 26.66 -0.92
C ILE A 418 2.68 25.61 -2.03
N VAL A 419 1.51 25.10 -2.37
CA VAL A 419 1.32 24.07 -3.40
C VAL A 419 2.03 24.40 -4.72
N ARG A 420 2.06 25.68 -5.13
CA ARG A 420 2.75 26.15 -6.34
C ARG A 420 4.28 26.02 -6.31
N GLU A 421 4.85 25.73 -5.15
CA GLU A 421 6.30 25.57 -4.95
C GLU A 421 6.75 24.13 -5.18
N LEU A 422 5.82 23.16 -5.27
CA LEU A 422 6.13 21.74 -5.31
C LEU A 422 7.13 21.38 -6.42
N GLU A 423 6.99 21.92 -7.63
CA GLU A 423 7.94 21.63 -8.71
C GLU A 423 9.36 22.17 -8.42
N ALA A 424 9.46 23.31 -7.73
CA ALA A 424 10.74 23.96 -7.46
C ALA A 424 11.47 23.36 -6.24
N LEU A 425 10.72 22.90 -5.23
CA LEU A 425 11.26 22.34 -3.98
C LEU A 425 12.18 21.12 -4.18
N GLY A 426 11.93 20.33 -5.22
CA GLY A 426 12.71 19.14 -5.54
C GLY A 426 14.00 19.39 -6.33
N SER A 427 14.32 20.65 -6.68
CA SER A 427 15.35 20.98 -7.69
C SER A 427 16.53 21.80 -7.18
N GLY A 428 16.58 22.12 -5.88
CA GLY A 428 17.59 23.01 -5.29
C GLY A 428 19.00 22.40 -5.23
N LYS A 429 20.03 23.22 -5.48
CA LYS A 429 21.45 22.80 -5.49
C LYS A 429 22.10 22.76 -4.10
N THR A 430 21.68 23.66 -3.20
CA THR A 430 22.29 23.85 -1.87
C THR A 430 21.47 23.22 -0.73
N TRP A 431 20.16 23.09 -0.96
CA TRP A 431 19.23 22.33 -0.15
C TRP A 431 18.08 21.88 -1.05
N ARG A 432 17.57 20.67 -0.81
CA ARG A 432 16.47 20.07 -1.57
C ARG A 432 15.48 19.48 -0.58
N ALA A 433 14.19 19.73 -0.82
CA ALA A 433 13.14 19.06 -0.07
C ALA A 433 12.97 17.61 -0.58
N GLU A 434 12.76 16.70 0.36
CA GLU A 434 12.27 15.33 0.10
C GLU A 434 10.85 15.17 0.65
N ILE A 435 10.50 15.98 1.65
CA ILE A 435 9.24 15.89 2.38
C ILE A 435 8.63 17.28 2.43
N VAL A 436 7.31 17.36 2.31
CA VAL A 436 6.54 18.59 2.44
C VAL A 436 5.48 18.43 3.51
N TRP A 437 5.28 19.47 4.32
CA TRP A 437 4.26 19.51 5.36
C TRP A 437 3.54 20.86 5.37
N GLY A 438 2.23 20.83 5.64
CA GLY A 438 1.41 22.03 5.70
C GLY A 438 1.24 22.70 4.33
N LEU A 439 0.86 21.93 3.31
CA LEU A 439 0.65 22.43 1.95
C LEU A 439 -0.52 23.41 1.90
N VAL A 440 -0.27 24.67 1.55
CA VAL A 440 -1.31 25.69 1.44
C VAL A 440 -1.51 26.13 -0.01
N LEU A 441 -2.75 26.45 -0.39
CA LEU A 441 -3.02 27.03 -1.72
C LEU A 441 -2.55 28.48 -1.80
N GLN A 442 -2.62 29.21 -0.69
CA GLN A 442 -2.24 30.61 -0.56
C GLN A 442 -1.62 30.85 0.83
N PRO A 443 -0.76 31.87 1.01
CA PRO A 443 -0.04 32.13 2.27
C PRO A 443 -0.89 32.32 3.54
N ASN A 444 -2.22 32.37 3.43
CA ASN A 444 -3.12 32.71 4.53
C ASN A 444 -4.05 31.56 4.95
N HIS A 445 -3.72 30.30 4.62
CA HIS A 445 -4.48 29.13 5.06
C HIS A 445 -5.99 29.23 4.74
N ARG A 446 -6.34 29.83 3.59
CA ARG A 446 -7.74 29.91 3.13
C ARG A 446 -8.32 28.49 2.90
N PRO A 447 -9.67 28.35 2.91
CA PRO A 447 -10.34 27.10 2.57
C PRO A 447 -9.76 26.48 1.29
N GLY A 448 -9.46 25.18 1.34
CA GLY A 448 -8.77 24.44 0.27
C GLY A 448 -7.28 24.19 0.51
N SER A 449 -6.69 24.74 1.57
CA SER A 449 -5.37 24.34 2.05
C SER A 449 -5.41 22.96 2.70
N ASP A 450 -4.28 22.27 2.72
CA ASP A 450 -4.11 20.93 3.31
C ASP A 450 -4.05 20.95 4.85
N ASP A 451 -4.90 21.76 5.47
CA ASP A 451 -4.93 21.97 6.91
C ASP A 451 -5.80 20.94 7.63
N ARG A 452 -6.27 19.90 6.91
CA ARG A 452 -7.20 18.90 7.45
C ARG A 452 -6.84 17.47 7.09
N SER A 453 -5.98 17.26 6.10
CA SER A 453 -5.70 15.90 5.68
C SER A 453 -4.88 15.15 6.71
N PHE A 454 -5.29 13.93 7.00
CA PHE A 454 -4.46 12.95 7.67
C PHE A 454 -3.78 12.09 6.62
N GLY A 455 -2.65 11.47 6.98
CA GLY A 455 -1.99 10.47 6.14
C GLY A 455 -0.91 11.03 5.22
N VAL A 456 -0.33 10.13 4.42
CA VAL A 456 0.91 10.35 3.69
C VAL A 456 0.73 9.96 2.23
N TRP A 457 1.25 10.77 1.31
CA TRP A 457 1.22 10.50 -0.13
C TRP A 457 2.37 11.21 -0.85
N ARG A 458 2.49 11.00 -2.16
CA ARG A 458 3.41 11.73 -3.04
C ARG A 458 2.55 12.62 -3.95
N PRO A 459 2.58 13.96 -3.85
CA PRO A 459 1.78 14.81 -4.71
C PRO A 459 2.22 14.67 -6.17
N LYS A 460 1.27 14.49 -7.09
CA LYS A 460 1.55 14.36 -8.53
C LYS A 460 2.09 15.62 -9.18
N SER A 461 1.57 16.78 -8.79
CA SER A 461 2.01 18.11 -9.26
C SER A 461 1.44 19.20 -8.35
N ALA A 462 1.78 20.47 -8.57
CA ALA A 462 1.08 21.57 -7.91
C ALA A 462 -0.43 21.61 -8.25
N ARG A 463 -0.82 21.21 -9.46
CA ARG A 463 -2.25 21.23 -9.86
C ARG A 463 -3.03 20.04 -9.30
N GLU A 464 -2.37 18.90 -9.15
CA GLU A 464 -2.96 17.65 -8.67
C GLU A 464 -2.32 17.22 -7.33
N TRP A 465 -2.11 18.18 -6.44
CA TRP A 465 -1.29 17.98 -5.23
C TRP A 465 -1.92 17.00 -4.22
N THR A 466 -3.23 16.76 -4.28
CA THR A 466 -3.92 15.73 -3.47
C THR A 466 -3.86 14.33 -4.07
N VAL A 467 -3.45 14.22 -5.34
CA VAL A 467 -3.41 12.95 -6.07
C VAL A 467 -2.07 12.29 -5.81
N HIS A 468 -2.10 11.06 -5.28
CA HIS A 468 -0.90 10.25 -5.10
C HIS A 468 -0.30 9.85 -6.46
N ASP A 469 1.00 10.12 -6.60
CA ASP A 469 1.87 9.71 -7.70
C ASP A 469 2.99 8.79 -7.17
N PRO A 470 2.98 7.49 -7.49
CA PRO A 470 4.01 6.56 -7.02
C PRO A 470 5.43 6.98 -7.44
N ASP A 471 5.57 7.69 -8.56
CA ASP A 471 6.85 8.14 -9.11
C ASP A 471 7.25 9.54 -8.60
N GLY A 472 6.34 10.23 -7.90
CA GLY A 472 6.56 11.57 -7.37
C GLY A 472 7.72 11.60 -6.38
N THR A 473 8.62 12.58 -6.47
CA THR A 473 9.85 12.59 -5.67
C THR A 473 9.69 13.21 -4.28
N LEU A 474 8.61 13.96 -4.05
CA LEU A 474 8.28 14.57 -2.76
C LEU A 474 7.26 13.72 -2.02
N ILE A 475 7.39 13.63 -0.70
CA ILE A 475 6.40 12.99 0.17
C ILE A 475 5.66 14.07 0.94
N ALA A 476 4.35 14.17 0.76
CA ALA A 476 3.48 15.01 1.57
C ALA A 476 3.04 14.25 2.83
N VAL A 477 3.22 14.89 3.98
CA VAL A 477 2.75 14.41 5.29
C VAL A 477 1.62 15.31 5.76
N GLY A 478 0.40 14.76 5.86
CA GLY A 478 -0.79 15.47 6.32
C GLY A 478 -0.74 15.77 7.82
N GLY A 479 -1.22 16.95 8.21
CA GLY A 479 -1.21 17.42 9.60
C GLY A 479 -2.49 17.15 10.40
N GLY A 480 -3.54 16.63 9.77
CA GLY A 480 -4.90 16.67 10.31
C GLY A 480 -5.37 18.11 10.57
N THR A 481 -6.40 18.28 11.39
CA THR A 481 -6.93 19.62 11.79
C THR A 481 -6.02 20.38 12.76
N ARG A 482 -4.88 19.80 13.14
CA ARG A 482 -3.88 20.34 14.08
C ARG A 482 -4.32 20.45 15.55
N ARG A 483 -5.45 19.84 15.91
CA ARG A 483 -6.05 19.89 17.26
C ARG A 483 -5.87 18.59 18.03
N LEU A 484 -5.75 18.70 19.34
CA LEU A 484 -5.59 17.55 20.26
C LEU A 484 -6.77 16.55 20.14
N ALA A 485 -8.00 17.05 20.18
CA ALA A 485 -9.21 16.22 20.15
C ALA A 485 -9.38 15.44 18.84
N ASP A 486 -9.05 16.05 17.70
CA ASP A 486 -9.23 15.44 16.39
C ASP A 486 -8.17 14.36 16.13
N ALA A 487 -6.93 14.58 16.58
CA ALA A 487 -5.90 13.53 16.56
C ALA A 487 -6.29 12.34 17.46
N GLU A 488 -6.89 12.61 18.64
CA GLU A 488 -7.40 11.57 19.53
C GLU A 488 -8.59 10.79 18.91
N ALA A 489 -9.50 11.49 18.23
CA ALA A 489 -10.60 10.87 17.49
C ALA A 489 -10.10 10.00 16.33
N MET A 490 -9.09 10.46 15.58
CA MET A 490 -8.47 9.67 14.51
C MET A 490 -7.80 8.40 15.04
N ALA A 491 -7.09 8.47 16.17
CA ALA A 491 -6.53 7.29 16.82
C ALA A 491 -7.63 6.27 17.21
N GLY A 492 -8.83 6.76 17.58
CA GLY A 492 -10.00 5.91 17.78
C GLY A 492 -10.46 5.21 16.51
N LYS A 493 -10.61 5.94 15.40
CA LYS A 493 -11.04 5.38 14.10
C LYS A 493 -10.09 4.28 13.59
N LEU A 494 -8.79 4.47 13.77
CA LEU A 494 -7.77 3.52 13.29
C LEU A 494 -7.67 2.24 14.13
N ALA A 495 -8.30 2.19 15.31
CA ALA A 495 -8.38 0.96 16.09
C ALA A 495 -9.14 -0.15 15.33
N ASP A 496 -10.04 0.23 14.42
CA ASP A 496 -10.82 -0.69 13.59
C ASP A 496 -10.10 -1.06 12.27
N GLY A 497 -8.87 -0.57 12.07
CA GLY A 497 -8.04 -0.80 10.88
C GLY A 497 -7.99 0.40 9.92
N GLY A 498 -7.18 0.27 8.87
CA GLY A 498 -6.89 1.36 7.92
C GLY A 498 -5.55 1.16 7.20
N PRO A 499 -5.02 2.21 6.56
CA PRO A 499 -3.65 2.19 6.02
C PRO A 499 -2.61 1.95 7.12
N PRO A 500 -1.45 1.36 6.81
CA PRO A 500 -0.45 1.01 7.82
C PRO A 500 0.14 2.23 8.54
N VAL A 501 0.26 3.37 7.83
CA VAL A 501 0.78 4.63 8.38
C VAL A 501 -0.18 5.75 8.05
N VAL A 502 -0.69 6.42 9.08
CA VAL A 502 -1.50 7.64 8.99
C VAL A 502 -0.82 8.71 9.83
N SER A 503 -0.84 9.97 9.39
CA SER A 503 -0.16 11.07 10.07
C SER A 503 -1.14 12.08 10.67
N ALA A 504 -0.74 12.67 11.79
CA ALA A 504 -1.34 13.87 12.36
C ALA A 504 -0.24 14.77 12.95
N SER A 505 -0.52 16.06 13.10
CA SER A 505 0.41 16.99 13.75
C SER A 505 -0.34 17.89 14.72
N ILE A 506 0.30 18.34 15.79
CA ILE A 506 -0.24 19.33 16.74
C ILE A 506 0.54 20.63 16.58
N MET A 507 -0.13 21.68 16.08
CA MET A 507 0.53 22.96 15.80
C MET A 507 0.44 23.89 17.01
N VAL A 508 1.57 24.35 17.51
CA VAL A 508 1.68 25.26 18.65
C VAL A 508 2.16 26.62 18.19
N SER A 509 1.54 27.69 18.69
CA SER A 509 1.99 29.05 18.42
C SER A 509 3.27 29.37 19.20
N PRO A 510 4.31 29.93 18.57
CA PRO A 510 5.54 30.34 19.26
C PRO A 510 5.29 31.50 20.25
N ARG A 511 4.25 32.29 20.03
CA ARG A 511 3.94 33.46 20.87
C ARG A 511 3.24 33.07 22.17
N THR A 512 2.27 32.16 22.08
CA THR A 512 1.41 31.81 23.22
C THR A 512 1.79 30.48 23.87
N PHE A 513 2.57 29.63 23.18
CA PHE A 513 2.85 28.25 23.58
C PHE A 513 1.56 27.42 23.81
N ALA A 514 0.50 27.75 23.07
CA ALA A 514 -0.75 27.03 23.04
C ALA A 514 -1.04 26.51 21.62
N VAL A 515 -1.83 25.43 21.53
CA VAL A 515 -2.28 24.86 20.27
C VAL A 515 -3.07 25.91 19.48
N VAL A 516 -2.70 26.11 18.21
CA VAL A 516 -3.24 27.17 17.36
C VAL A 516 -4.76 27.11 17.28
N GLY A 517 -5.42 28.24 17.53
CA GLY A 517 -6.89 28.35 17.52
C GLY A 517 -7.57 27.82 18.79
N THR A 518 -6.82 27.53 19.85
CA THR A 518 -7.35 27.04 21.14
C THR A 518 -6.71 27.78 22.33
N LYS A 519 -7.09 27.40 23.55
CA LYS A 519 -6.40 27.81 24.80
C LYS A 519 -5.54 26.69 25.38
N ASP A 520 -5.34 25.60 24.66
CA ASP A 520 -4.67 24.40 25.14
C ASP A 520 -3.16 24.63 25.18
N GLY A 521 -2.64 25.01 26.36
CA GLY A 521 -1.22 25.19 26.63
C GLY A 521 -0.47 23.89 26.93
N ILE A 522 0.75 24.01 27.43
CA ILE A 522 1.64 22.87 27.72
C ILE A 522 1.01 21.85 28.70
N GLU A 523 0.24 22.30 29.70
CA GLU A 523 -0.45 21.39 30.64
C GLU A 523 -1.49 20.51 29.92
N ALA A 524 -2.22 21.08 28.96
CA ALA A 524 -3.20 20.34 28.16
C ALA A 524 -2.50 19.35 27.21
N ILE A 525 -1.38 19.76 26.61
CA ILE A 525 -0.54 18.92 25.75
C ILE A 525 0.01 17.74 26.55
N GLU A 526 0.55 17.95 27.75
CA GLU A 526 1.07 16.89 28.61
C GLU A 526 -0.02 15.87 28.99
N ALA A 527 -1.19 16.36 29.41
CA ALA A 527 -2.32 15.52 29.78
C ALA A 527 -2.83 14.69 28.58
N TRP A 528 -2.91 15.31 27.39
CA TRP A 528 -3.29 14.64 26.15
C TRP A 528 -2.25 13.62 25.71
N ALA A 529 -0.96 13.98 25.74
CA ALA A 529 0.13 13.09 25.34
C ALA A 529 0.16 11.83 26.22
N LYS A 530 -0.09 11.97 27.52
CA LYS A 530 -0.23 10.82 28.44
C LYS A 530 -1.34 9.86 28.01
N ARG A 531 -2.52 10.38 27.61
CA ARG A 531 -3.64 9.55 27.13
C ARG A 531 -3.33 8.88 25.79
N MET A 532 -2.75 9.63 24.86
CA MET A 532 -2.39 9.12 23.54
C MET A 532 -1.29 8.06 23.60
N ALA A 533 -0.31 8.22 24.50
CA ALA A 533 0.76 7.23 24.70
C ALA A 533 0.24 5.86 25.17
N ALA A 534 -0.89 5.84 25.89
CA ALA A 534 -1.54 4.60 26.32
C ALA A 534 -2.30 3.86 25.20
N ARG A 535 -2.40 4.45 23.99
CA ARG A 535 -3.11 3.84 22.85
C ARG A 535 -2.13 2.98 22.01
N PRO A 536 -2.44 1.69 21.75
CA PRO A 536 -1.52 0.77 21.07
C PRO A 536 -1.25 1.11 19.60
N GLY A 537 -2.12 1.90 18.95
CA GLY A 537 -1.97 2.34 17.56
C GLY A 537 -1.41 3.76 17.39
N VAL A 538 -0.87 4.40 18.42
CA VAL A 538 -0.28 5.75 18.33
C VAL A 538 1.23 5.66 18.40
N GLU A 539 1.95 6.37 17.55
CA GLU A 539 3.41 6.45 17.56
C GLU A 539 3.86 7.91 17.56
N TRP A 540 4.80 8.26 18.44
CA TRP A 540 5.44 9.58 18.41
C TRP A 540 6.50 9.57 17.32
N ALA A 541 6.34 10.44 16.33
CA ALA A 541 7.25 10.52 15.20
C ALA A 541 7.37 11.97 14.73
N THR A 542 8.56 12.41 14.33
CA THR A 542 8.71 13.68 13.60
C THR A 542 8.04 13.56 12.22
N ILE A 543 7.92 14.68 11.51
CA ILE A 543 7.43 14.68 10.12
C ILE A 543 8.30 13.76 9.24
N ARG A 544 9.62 13.79 9.45
CA ARG A 544 10.58 12.93 8.73
C ARG A 544 10.41 11.45 9.08
N GLU A 545 10.37 11.12 10.38
CA GLU A 545 10.20 9.73 10.84
C GLU A 545 8.87 9.14 10.32
N THR A 546 7.83 9.96 10.19
CA THR A 546 6.54 9.56 9.62
C THR A 546 6.65 9.18 8.14
N ALA A 547 7.34 9.99 7.33
CA ALA A 547 7.58 9.70 5.92
C ALA A 547 8.43 8.44 5.73
N GLU A 548 9.46 8.23 6.57
CA GLU A 548 10.30 7.03 6.56
C GLU A 548 9.49 5.77 6.91
N ALA A 549 8.63 5.84 7.93
CA ALA A 549 7.73 4.74 8.31
C ALA A 549 6.78 4.38 7.17
N TRP A 550 6.22 5.38 6.49
CA TRP A 550 5.35 5.19 5.33
C TRP A 550 6.07 4.51 4.15
N GLY A 551 7.32 4.93 3.86
CA GLY A 551 8.16 4.29 2.85
C GLY A 551 8.44 2.82 3.18
N LYS A 552 8.81 2.52 4.44
CA LYS A 552 9.01 1.14 4.94
C LYS A 552 7.74 0.29 4.88
N ALA A 553 6.58 0.92 5.00
CA ALA A 553 5.27 0.27 4.86
C ALA A 553 4.83 0.07 3.39
N GLY A 554 5.73 0.31 2.43
CA GLY A 554 5.50 0.09 1.00
C GLY A 554 4.88 1.29 0.28
N GLY A 555 4.87 2.48 0.89
CA GLY A 555 4.41 3.70 0.23
C GLY A 555 2.91 3.68 -0.12
N VAL A 556 2.10 2.91 0.63
CA VAL A 556 0.66 2.83 0.38
C VAL A 556 0.01 4.17 0.72
N PRO A 557 -0.58 4.91 -0.24
CA PRO A 557 -1.16 6.22 0.05
C PRO A 557 -2.23 6.12 1.13
N SER A 558 -2.19 7.03 2.09
CA SER A 558 -3.10 7.03 3.24
C SER A 558 -3.85 8.34 3.45
N ARG A 559 -3.78 9.26 2.48
CA ARG A 559 -4.46 10.56 2.55
C ARG A 559 -5.97 10.38 2.79
N MET A 560 -6.50 11.07 3.80
CA MET A 560 -7.92 11.17 4.13
C MET A 560 -8.22 12.58 4.67
N GLU A 561 -9.47 13.04 4.63
CA GLU A 561 -9.90 14.38 5.08
C GLU A 561 -10.81 14.34 6.31
#